data_AF-A0A9P7I322-F1
#
_entry.id   AF-A0A9P7I322-F1
#
_cell.length_a   1.000
_cell.length_b   1.000
_cell.length_c   1.000
_cell.angle_alpha   90.00
_cell.angle_beta   90.00
_cell.angle_gamma   90.00
#
_symmetry.space_group_name_H-M   'P 1'
#
loop_
_entity.id
_entity.type
_entity.pdbx_description
1 polymer ?
#
loop_
_entity_poly.entity_id
_entity_poly.type
_entity_poly.pdbx_seq_one_letter_code
_entity_poly.pdbx_strand_id
1 'polypeptide(L)'
;MLLETSKSVQLEDKLDLNKRATRYSNHTPLHHALFEKNHDILKLLLDDPRIMRGLVFFMDGWETIIQKHASLVDNVELWGEWERGILDPKRKVLFPIHKLAEAGRQDTIESLLHSGINVHELDEDNWTPADVAARYHHKELEELLGKSDPDRDLAIHKYCQPSTFINVYQGPGLTTSPTKEPSLSFVLGVSVPPTTEGMACYLRTQEAIPPDLKCFYYEIEVLHVSNTTRCVFGFCQAFVPQRSLPGWHEGSWAYHGDDGELYVEEGWSTSREGDQAFDVGDVVGCGMNFETGKGYRTKNGVLLDSGKFAA
;
A
#
# COMPACT_ATOMS: atom_id res chain seq x y z
N MET A 1 -12.15 29.03 9.28
CA MET A 1 -12.16 28.07 8.15
C MET A 1 -13.58 27.75 7.69
N LEU A 2 -14.56 27.72 8.60
CA LEU A 2 -15.97 27.57 8.27
C LEU A 2 -16.73 28.82 8.73
N LEU A 3 -17.55 29.38 7.84
CA LEU A 3 -18.54 30.40 8.18
C LEU A 3 -19.86 29.68 8.51
N GLU A 4 -20.28 29.71 9.77
CA GLU A 4 -21.63 29.29 10.15
C GLU A 4 -22.61 30.43 9.82
N THR A 5 -23.47 30.18 8.85
CA THR A 5 -24.69 30.96 8.66
C THR A 5 -25.88 30.13 9.12
N SER A 6 -26.99 30.77 9.47
CA SER A 6 -28.18 30.11 10.05
C SER A 6 -28.84 29.02 9.18
N LYS A 7 -28.29 28.74 7.98
CA LYS A 7 -28.76 27.72 7.03
C LYS A 7 -27.66 26.91 6.32
N SER A 8 -26.37 27.21 6.49
CA SER A 8 -25.28 26.45 5.84
C SER A 8 -23.90 26.77 6.40
N VAL A 9 -23.01 25.77 6.36
CA VAL A 9 -21.57 25.90 6.54
C VAL A 9 -20.94 26.22 5.18
N GLN A 10 -20.13 27.29 5.08
CA GLN A 10 -19.43 27.65 3.84
C GLN A 10 -17.93 27.90 4.05
N LEU A 11 -17.13 27.64 3.01
CA LEU A 11 -15.70 27.93 2.99
C LEU A 11 -15.47 29.43 2.72
N GLU A 12 -14.56 30.05 3.46
CA GLU A 12 -14.23 31.47 3.30
C GLU A 12 -13.72 31.80 1.88
N ASP A 13 -14.23 32.87 1.25
CA ASP A 13 -13.89 33.25 -0.14
C ASP A 13 -12.41 33.51 -0.38
N LYS A 14 -11.70 34.01 0.64
CA LYS A 14 -10.28 34.37 0.58
C LYS A 14 -9.34 33.17 0.81
N LEU A 15 -9.89 32.01 1.14
CA LEU A 15 -9.09 30.82 1.43
C LEU A 15 -8.56 30.22 0.12
N ASP A 16 -7.24 30.04 0.02
CA ASP A 16 -6.63 29.28 -1.05
C ASP A 16 -6.80 27.78 -0.77
N LEU A 17 -7.86 27.19 -1.34
CA LEU A 17 -8.21 25.78 -1.17
C LEU A 17 -7.22 24.81 -1.83
N ASN A 18 -6.29 25.31 -2.64
CA ASN A 18 -5.28 24.52 -3.33
C ASN A 18 -3.87 24.71 -2.73
N LYS A 19 -3.76 25.50 -1.66
CA LYS A 19 -2.49 25.77 -0.99
C LYS A 19 -1.90 24.50 -0.42
N ARG A 20 -0.62 24.25 -0.69
CA ARG A 20 0.10 23.07 -0.18
C ARG A 20 0.77 23.34 1.16
N ALA A 21 0.72 22.36 2.05
CA ALA A 21 1.45 22.37 3.30
C ALA A 21 2.96 22.29 3.04
N THR A 22 3.72 23.24 3.61
CA THR A 22 5.15 23.42 3.30
C THR A 22 6.09 22.52 4.10
N ARG A 23 5.62 21.89 5.19
CA ARG A 23 6.52 21.24 6.16
C ARG A 23 6.51 19.72 6.22
N TYR A 24 5.46 19.02 5.79
CA TYR A 24 5.34 17.59 6.10
C TYR A 24 4.93 16.69 4.94
N SER A 25 4.10 17.15 4.00
CA SER A 25 3.51 16.23 3.01
C SER A 25 3.15 16.85 1.67
N ASN A 26 3.40 18.15 1.45
CA ASN A 26 2.96 18.86 0.23
C ASN A 26 1.45 18.71 -0.06
N HIS A 27 0.65 18.41 0.97
CA HIS A 27 -0.80 18.16 0.91
C HIS A 27 -1.61 19.46 0.83
N THR A 28 -2.71 19.42 0.09
CA THR A 28 -3.74 20.48 0.06
C THR A 28 -4.82 20.23 1.13
N PRO A 29 -5.68 21.20 1.45
CA PRO A 29 -6.86 20.99 2.30
C PRO A 29 -7.70 19.77 1.91
N LEU A 30 -7.85 19.50 0.61
CA LEU A 30 -8.56 18.31 0.12
C LEU A 30 -7.87 17.01 0.57
N HIS A 31 -6.54 16.91 0.50
CA HIS A 31 -5.82 15.75 1.01
C HIS A 31 -6.06 15.54 2.51
N HIS A 32 -6.02 16.61 3.30
CA HIS A 32 -6.28 16.51 4.74
C HIS A 32 -7.72 16.08 5.04
N ALA A 33 -8.72 16.67 4.37
CA ALA A 33 -10.12 16.25 4.52
C ALA A 33 -10.33 14.76 4.18
N LEU A 34 -9.57 14.27 3.20
CA LEU A 34 -9.56 12.88 2.77
C LEU A 34 -8.90 11.92 3.77
N PHE A 35 -7.83 12.32 4.47
CA PHE A 35 -7.22 11.48 5.52
C PHE A 35 -8.05 11.41 6.80
N GLU A 36 -8.69 12.51 7.17
CA GLU A 36 -9.36 12.66 8.47
C GLU A 36 -10.78 12.06 8.53
N LYS A 37 -11.23 11.32 7.50
CA LYS A 37 -12.59 10.74 7.42
C LYS A 37 -13.72 11.75 7.68
N ASN A 38 -13.45 13.03 7.38
CA ASN A 38 -14.40 14.11 7.63
C ASN A 38 -15.29 14.35 6.41
N HIS A 39 -16.40 13.61 6.34
CA HIS A 39 -17.32 13.59 5.21
C HIS A 39 -17.90 14.97 4.87
N ASP A 40 -18.20 15.79 5.88
CA ASP A 40 -18.82 17.11 5.68
C ASP A 40 -17.84 18.11 5.05
N ILE A 41 -16.61 18.15 5.55
CA ILE A 41 -15.56 19.01 4.97
C ILE A 41 -15.20 18.53 3.56
N LEU A 42 -15.13 17.22 3.37
CA LEU A 42 -14.83 16.65 2.07
C LEU A 42 -15.87 17.03 1.03
N LYS A 43 -17.16 16.88 1.36
CA LYS A 43 -18.25 17.29 0.48
C LYS A 43 -18.20 18.78 0.17
N LEU A 44 -17.97 19.63 1.19
CA LEU A 44 -17.83 21.07 1.01
C LEU A 44 -16.68 21.44 0.07
N LEU A 45 -15.54 20.76 0.18
CA LEU A 45 -14.41 21.00 -0.71
C LEU A 45 -14.70 20.52 -2.13
N LEU A 46 -15.27 19.32 -2.30
CA LEU A 46 -15.61 18.81 -3.62
C LEU A 46 -16.64 19.71 -4.31
N ASP A 47 -17.68 20.17 -3.60
CA ASP A 47 -18.71 21.05 -4.18
C ASP A 47 -18.19 22.46 -4.54
N ASP A 48 -16.98 22.84 -4.10
CA ASP A 48 -16.41 24.17 -4.35
C ASP A 48 -15.69 24.25 -5.72
N PRO A 49 -16.13 25.14 -6.64
CA PRO A 49 -15.54 25.25 -7.98
C PRO A 49 -14.09 25.78 -7.97
N ARG A 50 -13.59 26.30 -6.85
CA ARG A 50 -12.20 26.73 -6.69
C ARG A 50 -11.23 25.55 -6.52
N ILE A 51 -11.72 24.35 -6.16
CA ILE A 51 -10.87 23.16 -5.99
C ILE A 51 -10.37 22.66 -7.35
N MET A 52 -9.04 22.63 -7.51
CA MET A 52 -8.38 22.14 -8.72
C MET A 52 -8.24 20.62 -8.67
N ARG A 53 -9.23 19.91 -9.23
CA ARG A 53 -9.25 18.44 -9.30
C ARG A 53 -8.28 17.85 -10.34
N GLY A 54 -8.00 18.60 -11.41
CA GLY A 54 -7.28 18.10 -12.59
C GLY A 54 -5.75 18.21 -12.58
N LEU A 55 -5.13 18.90 -11.63
CA LEU A 55 -3.68 19.23 -11.69
C LEU A 55 -2.80 18.17 -11.02
N VAL A 56 -2.40 17.16 -11.81
CA VAL A 56 -1.14 16.36 -11.70
C VAL A 56 -0.84 15.66 -10.37
N PHE A 57 -1.74 15.66 -9.40
CA PHE A 57 -1.45 15.14 -8.07
C PHE A 57 -2.42 14.04 -7.65
N PHE A 58 -1.82 12.89 -7.31
CA PHE A 58 -2.36 11.71 -6.62
C PHE A 58 -3.30 10.80 -7.38
N MET A 59 -2.73 9.97 -8.25
CA MET A 59 -3.41 8.74 -8.66
C MET A 59 -3.49 7.72 -7.52
N ASP A 60 -2.39 7.54 -6.79
CA ASP A 60 -2.31 6.56 -5.69
C ASP A 60 -3.17 6.97 -4.48
N GLY A 61 -3.23 8.28 -4.20
CA GLY A 61 -4.07 8.81 -3.13
C GLY A 61 -5.55 8.68 -3.45
N TRP A 62 -5.95 9.06 -4.68
CA TRP A 62 -7.36 9.06 -5.08
C TRP A 62 -7.99 7.66 -5.14
N GLU A 63 -7.22 6.67 -5.60
CA GLU A 63 -7.60 5.26 -5.53
C GLU A 63 -7.81 4.81 -4.07
N THR A 64 -6.81 5.02 -3.21
CA THR A 64 -6.88 4.71 -1.78
C THR A 64 -8.11 5.35 -1.12
N ILE A 65 -8.42 6.58 -1.51
CA ILE A 65 -9.52 7.37 -0.97
C ILE A 65 -10.88 6.79 -1.36
N ILE A 66 -11.09 6.52 -2.66
CA ILE A 66 -12.36 5.97 -3.12
C ILE A 66 -12.57 4.58 -2.51
N GLN A 67 -11.54 3.73 -2.43
CA GLN A 67 -11.66 2.39 -1.86
C GLN A 67 -11.93 2.39 -0.35
N LYS A 68 -11.40 3.37 0.39
CA LYS A 68 -11.47 3.38 1.87
C LYS A 68 -12.60 4.20 2.46
N HIS A 69 -13.20 5.11 1.68
CA HIS A 69 -14.32 5.92 2.15
C HIS A 69 -15.62 5.41 1.55
N ALA A 70 -16.31 4.54 2.28
CA ALA A 70 -17.59 3.96 1.87
C ALA A 70 -18.62 5.00 1.40
N SER A 71 -18.57 6.23 1.93
CA SER A 71 -19.47 7.32 1.53
C SER A 71 -19.18 7.91 0.14
N LEU A 72 -17.98 7.67 -0.40
CA LEU A 72 -17.54 8.15 -1.71
C LEU A 72 -17.58 7.07 -2.79
N VAL A 73 -17.64 5.79 -2.40
CA VAL A 73 -17.68 4.64 -3.32
C VAL A 73 -18.86 4.76 -4.30
N ASP A 74 -19.97 5.38 -3.92
CA ASP A 74 -21.13 5.53 -4.80
C ASP A 74 -21.11 6.84 -5.64
N ASN A 75 -20.05 7.65 -5.53
CA ASN A 75 -19.96 8.92 -6.24
C ASN A 75 -19.47 8.74 -7.69
N VAL A 76 -20.43 8.64 -8.61
CA VAL A 76 -20.20 8.45 -10.06
C VAL A 76 -19.32 9.54 -10.68
N GLU A 77 -19.42 10.79 -10.23
CA GLU A 77 -18.63 11.88 -10.78
C GLU A 77 -17.15 11.73 -10.42
N LEU A 78 -16.84 11.43 -9.16
CA LEU A 78 -15.47 11.21 -8.69
C LEU A 78 -14.82 10.00 -9.35
N TRP A 79 -15.59 8.92 -9.50
CA TRP A 79 -15.17 7.74 -10.24
C TRP A 79 -14.87 8.07 -11.70
N GLY A 80 -15.76 8.81 -12.38
CA GLY A 80 -15.54 9.20 -13.77
C GLY A 80 -14.34 10.14 -13.94
N GLU A 81 -14.08 11.05 -13.00
CA GLU A 81 -12.88 11.90 -12.99
C GLU A 81 -11.60 11.07 -12.84
N TRP A 82 -11.60 10.11 -11.92
CA TRP A 82 -10.48 9.20 -11.73
C TRP A 82 -10.21 8.39 -13.00
N GLU A 83 -11.24 7.76 -13.58
CA GLU A 83 -11.09 6.95 -14.80
C GLU A 83 -10.56 7.76 -15.98
N ARG A 84 -11.07 8.99 -16.19
CA ARG A 84 -10.52 9.90 -17.20
C ARG A 84 -9.05 10.23 -16.94
N GLY A 85 -8.67 10.38 -15.68
CA GLY A 85 -7.29 10.62 -15.28
C GLY A 85 -6.41 9.40 -15.53
N ILE A 86 -6.85 8.20 -15.15
CA ILE A 86 -5.99 7.01 -15.25
C ILE A 86 -5.78 6.59 -16.70
N LEU A 87 -6.80 6.81 -17.54
CA LEU A 87 -6.78 6.47 -18.96
C LEU A 87 -6.20 7.57 -19.85
N ASP A 88 -5.86 8.75 -19.31
CA ASP A 88 -5.26 9.85 -20.09
C ASP A 88 -3.80 9.50 -20.48
N PRO A 89 -3.50 9.30 -21.78
CA PRO A 89 -2.15 8.95 -22.22
C PRO A 89 -1.10 10.00 -21.88
N LYS A 90 -1.49 11.26 -21.66
CA LYS A 90 -0.55 12.34 -21.29
C LYS A 90 0.01 12.18 -19.88
N ARG A 91 -0.71 11.44 -19.02
CA ARG A 91 -0.31 11.21 -17.63
C ARG A 91 0.67 10.05 -17.47
N LYS A 92 0.84 9.20 -18.50
CA LYS A 92 1.78 8.07 -18.52
C LYS A 92 1.62 7.15 -17.30
N VAL A 93 0.36 6.87 -16.97
CA VAL A 93 0.00 5.93 -15.91
C VAL A 93 0.49 4.55 -16.33
N LEU A 94 1.23 3.89 -15.45
CA LEU A 94 1.63 2.51 -15.67
C LEU A 94 0.44 1.61 -15.39
N PHE A 95 0.17 0.66 -16.29
CA PHE A 95 -0.82 -0.41 -16.10
C PHE A 95 -2.21 0.11 -15.66
N PRO A 96 -2.84 1.04 -16.41
CA PRO A 96 -4.10 1.66 -16.00
C PRO A 96 -5.27 0.65 -15.92
N ILE A 97 -5.18 -0.47 -16.64
CA ILE A 97 -6.19 -1.53 -16.61
C ILE A 97 -6.13 -2.32 -15.31
N HIS A 98 -4.93 -2.58 -14.77
CA HIS A 98 -4.74 -3.17 -13.45
C HIS A 98 -5.38 -2.31 -12.38
N LYS A 99 -5.26 -0.99 -12.49
CA LYS A 99 -5.94 -0.04 -11.58
C LYS A 99 -7.46 -0.13 -11.67
N LEU A 100 -8.03 -0.23 -12.88
CA LEU A 100 -9.47 -0.49 -13.03
C LEU A 100 -9.89 -1.83 -12.41
N ALA A 101 -9.05 -2.86 -12.55
CA ALA A 101 -9.32 -4.18 -11.99
C ALA A 101 -9.24 -4.20 -10.47
N GLU A 102 -8.26 -3.52 -9.88
CA GLU A 102 -8.11 -3.28 -8.44
C GLU A 102 -9.38 -2.61 -7.87
N ALA A 103 -9.89 -1.62 -8.60
CA ALA A 103 -11.10 -0.88 -8.27
C ALA A 103 -12.43 -1.57 -8.65
N GLY A 104 -12.39 -2.76 -9.29
CA GLY A 104 -13.61 -3.49 -9.68
C GLY A 104 -14.45 -2.78 -10.76
N ARG A 105 -13.84 -1.95 -11.62
CA ARG A 105 -14.57 -1.13 -12.61
C ARG A 105 -14.93 -1.92 -13.88
N GLN A 106 -15.81 -2.91 -13.71
CA GLN A 106 -16.22 -3.82 -14.76
C GLN A 106 -16.81 -3.11 -15.99
N ASP A 107 -17.78 -2.20 -15.81
CA ASP A 107 -18.42 -1.48 -16.92
C ASP A 107 -17.42 -0.75 -17.83
N THR A 108 -16.40 -0.14 -17.21
CA THR A 108 -15.35 0.59 -17.92
C THR A 108 -14.46 -0.39 -18.68
N ILE A 109 -14.03 -1.48 -18.04
CA ILE A 109 -13.23 -2.52 -18.70
C ILE A 109 -13.98 -3.15 -19.87
N GLU A 110 -15.26 -3.44 -19.71
CA GLU A 110 -16.12 -3.94 -20.79
C GLU A 110 -16.18 -2.94 -21.95
N SER A 111 -16.36 -1.65 -21.67
CA SER A 111 -16.35 -0.60 -22.70
C SER A 111 -15.00 -0.53 -23.46
N LEU A 112 -13.88 -0.67 -22.74
CA LEU A 112 -12.54 -0.69 -23.33
C LEU A 112 -12.33 -1.93 -24.21
N LEU A 113 -12.78 -3.11 -23.76
CA LEU A 113 -12.80 -4.35 -24.53
C LEU A 113 -13.59 -4.20 -25.84
N HIS A 114 -14.80 -3.65 -25.79
CA HIS A 114 -15.61 -3.38 -26.99
C HIS A 114 -14.94 -2.39 -27.95
N SER A 115 -14.12 -1.49 -27.41
CA SER A 115 -13.35 -0.52 -28.21
C SER A 115 -12.06 -1.10 -28.82
N GLY A 116 -11.77 -2.39 -28.56
CA GLY A 116 -10.59 -3.08 -29.09
C GLY A 116 -9.28 -2.71 -28.37
N ILE A 117 -9.35 -2.11 -27.19
CA ILE A 117 -8.17 -1.83 -26.36
C ILE A 117 -7.70 -3.15 -25.74
N ASN A 118 -6.38 -3.39 -25.77
CA ASN A 118 -5.81 -4.55 -25.09
C ASN A 118 -5.91 -4.33 -23.57
N VAL A 119 -6.70 -5.18 -22.89
CA VAL A 119 -6.88 -5.17 -21.44
C VAL A 119 -6.14 -6.31 -20.73
N HIS A 120 -5.27 -7.04 -21.43
CA HIS A 120 -4.62 -8.24 -20.91
C HIS A 120 -3.08 -8.09 -20.86
N GLU A 121 -2.58 -6.86 -20.83
CA GLU A 121 -1.15 -6.59 -20.64
C GLU A 121 -0.68 -7.09 -19.26
N LEU A 122 0.57 -7.54 -19.19
CA LEU A 122 1.21 -7.96 -17.94
C LEU A 122 1.88 -6.76 -17.28
N ASP A 123 1.82 -6.67 -15.96
CA ASP A 123 2.58 -5.66 -15.22
C ASP A 123 4.05 -6.08 -14.98
N GLU A 124 4.79 -5.23 -14.27
CA GLU A 124 6.20 -5.46 -13.90
C GLU A 124 6.41 -6.73 -13.06
N ASP A 125 5.38 -7.20 -12.35
CA ASP A 125 5.40 -8.39 -11.50
C ASP A 125 4.81 -9.63 -12.21
N ASN A 126 4.49 -9.50 -13.49
CA ASN A 126 3.87 -10.52 -14.35
C ASN A 126 2.39 -10.83 -14.00
N TRP A 127 1.66 -9.87 -13.42
CA TRP A 127 0.23 -9.99 -13.12
C TRP A 127 -0.60 -9.54 -14.32
N THR A 128 -1.70 -10.26 -14.58
CA THR A 128 -2.77 -9.80 -15.46
C THR A 128 -3.79 -8.98 -14.68
N PRO A 129 -4.62 -8.17 -15.35
CA PRO A 129 -5.76 -7.55 -14.69
C PRO A 129 -6.73 -8.57 -14.07
N ALA A 130 -6.81 -9.80 -14.57
CA ALA A 130 -7.58 -10.87 -13.93
C ALA A 130 -6.98 -11.28 -12.58
N ASP A 131 -5.64 -11.40 -12.49
CA ASP A 131 -4.96 -11.71 -11.22
C ASP A 131 -5.20 -10.61 -10.18
N VAL A 132 -5.20 -9.34 -10.60
CA VAL A 132 -5.52 -8.20 -9.73
C VAL A 132 -6.99 -8.25 -9.29
N ALA A 133 -7.93 -8.50 -10.20
CA ALA A 133 -9.34 -8.63 -9.85
C ALA A 133 -9.58 -9.74 -8.82
N ALA A 134 -8.92 -10.90 -8.99
CA ALA A 134 -8.98 -12.02 -8.04
C ALA A 134 -8.45 -11.62 -6.65
N ARG A 135 -7.29 -10.94 -6.61
CA ARG A 135 -6.65 -10.44 -5.39
C ARG A 135 -7.56 -9.53 -4.57
N TYR A 136 -8.33 -8.68 -5.24
CA TYR A 136 -9.25 -7.71 -4.63
C TYR A 136 -10.70 -8.22 -4.58
N HIS A 137 -10.91 -9.52 -4.76
CA HIS A 137 -12.19 -10.21 -4.62
C HIS A 137 -13.30 -9.76 -5.59
N HIS A 138 -12.93 -9.25 -6.77
CA HIS A 138 -13.83 -8.90 -7.86
C HIS A 138 -14.08 -10.10 -8.77
N LYS A 139 -14.82 -11.10 -8.26
CA LYS A 139 -14.96 -12.42 -8.89
C LYS A 139 -15.55 -12.37 -10.30
N GLU A 140 -16.60 -11.59 -10.53
CA GLU A 140 -17.23 -11.47 -11.84
C GLU A 140 -16.26 -10.89 -12.88
N LEU A 141 -15.43 -9.94 -12.45
CA LEU A 141 -14.42 -9.29 -13.29
C LEU A 141 -13.23 -10.22 -13.57
N GLU A 142 -12.80 -10.99 -12.57
CA GLU A 142 -11.81 -12.08 -12.74
C GLU A 142 -12.27 -13.07 -13.82
N GLU A 143 -13.50 -13.58 -13.71
CA GLU A 143 -14.06 -14.53 -14.68
C GLU A 143 -14.21 -13.94 -16.08
N LEU A 144 -14.49 -12.63 -16.18
CA LEU A 144 -14.55 -11.91 -17.46
C LEU A 144 -13.18 -11.83 -18.11
N LEU A 145 -12.17 -11.37 -17.37
CA LEU A 145 -10.83 -11.12 -17.87
C LEU A 145 -10.05 -12.42 -18.13
N GLY A 146 -10.19 -13.42 -17.27
CA GLY A 146 -9.43 -14.67 -17.35
C GLY A 146 -9.74 -15.52 -18.59
N LYS A 147 -10.84 -15.26 -19.30
CA LYS A 147 -11.20 -15.98 -20.55
C LYS A 147 -10.21 -15.74 -21.70
N SER A 148 -9.50 -14.62 -21.65
CA SER A 148 -8.60 -14.16 -22.71
C SER A 148 -7.21 -13.81 -22.15
N ASP A 149 -6.86 -14.36 -20.99
CA ASP A 149 -5.55 -14.19 -20.39
C ASP A 149 -4.44 -14.65 -21.35
N PRO A 150 -3.31 -13.94 -21.42
CA PRO A 150 -2.21 -14.33 -22.27
C PRO A 150 -1.59 -15.65 -21.77
N ASP A 151 -1.13 -16.47 -22.72
CA ASP A 151 -0.32 -17.64 -22.39
C ASP A 151 0.93 -17.21 -21.63
N ARG A 152 1.15 -17.79 -20.44
CA ARG A 152 2.31 -17.54 -19.60
C ARG A 152 3.25 -18.75 -19.64
N ASP A 153 4.55 -18.49 -19.71
CA ASP A 153 5.55 -19.55 -19.66
C ASP A 153 5.63 -20.13 -18.23
N LEU A 154 5.04 -21.32 -18.05
CA LEU A 154 5.01 -22.03 -16.76
C LEU A 154 6.38 -22.63 -16.38
N ALA A 155 7.39 -22.59 -17.26
CA ALA A 155 8.75 -22.99 -16.92
C ALA A 155 9.44 -21.96 -16.01
N ILE A 156 8.97 -20.71 -16.03
CA ILE A 156 9.35 -19.65 -15.09
C ILE A 156 8.26 -19.58 -14.01
N HIS A 157 8.59 -19.16 -12.79
CA HIS A 157 7.57 -18.87 -11.78
C HIS A 157 6.54 -17.90 -12.38
N LYS A 158 5.25 -18.24 -12.26
CA LYS A 158 4.12 -17.49 -12.83
C LYS A 158 4.16 -15.99 -12.47
N TYR A 159 4.73 -15.64 -11.32
CA TYR A 159 4.87 -14.27 -10.82
C TYR A 159 6.30 -14.01 -10.35
N CYS A 160 6.73 -12.76 -10.46
CA CYS A 160 7.95 -12.28 -9.81
C CYS A 160 7.85 -12.51 -8.28
N GLN A 161 8.95 -12.94 -7.66
CA GLN A 161 9.00 -13.18 -6.22
C GLN A 161 9.61 -11.97 -5.50
N PRO A 162 9.09 -11.58 -4.32
CA PRO A 162 9.66 -10.53 -3.48
C PRO A 162 11.14 -10.80 -3.18
N SER A 163 12.03 -10.01 -3.77
CA SER A 163 13.47 -10.25 -3.65
C SER A 163 14.32 -8.98 -3.76
N THR A 164 13.82 -7.93 -4.39
CA THR A 164 14.59 -6.69 -4.59
C THR A 164 14.11 -5.61 -3.63
N PHE A 165 14.91 -5.28 -2.61
CA PHE A 165 14.57 -4.19 -1.68
C PHE A 165 14.83 -2.82 -2.32
N ILE A 166 13.81 -1.97 -2.31
CA ILE A 166 13.90 -0.59 -2.75
C ILE A 166 13.90 0.35 -1.55
N ASN A 167 14.65 1.44 -1.71
CA ASN A 167 14.59 2.52 -0.76
C ASN A 167 13.50 3.52 -1.16
N VAL A 168 12.40 3.52 -0.41
CA VAL A 168 11.29 4.45 -0.63
C VAL A 168 11.52 5.82 0.02
N TYR A 169 12.61 6.01 0.78
CA TYR A 169 12.96 7.24 1.48
C TYR A 169 14.38 7.72 1.14
N GLN A 170 14.57 8.98 0.74
CA GLN A 170 15.93 9.50 0.53
C GLN A 170 16.70 9.53 1.86
N GLY A 171 17.60 8.55 2.09
CA GLY A 171 18.30 8.43 3.37
C GLY A 171 19.19 7.19 3.48
N PRO A 172 18.62 5.99 3.72
CA PRO A 172 19.42 4.81 3.99
C PRO A 172 20.18 4.32 2.74
N GLY A 173 21.47 4.03 2.92
CA GLY A 173 22.26 3.31 1.93
C GLY A 173 21.94 1.82 1.99
N LEU A 174 21.79 1.18 0.83
CA LEU A 174 21.51 -0.26 0.71
C LEU A 174 22.68 -0.98 0.04
N THR A 175 23.05 -2.11 0.62
CA THR A 175 24.01 -3.05 0.03
C THR A 175 23.47 -4.47 0.16
N THR A 176 23.70 -5.30 -0.84
CA THR A 176 23.34 -6.72 -0.79
C THR A 176 24.59 -7.56 -1.03
N SER A 177 24.70 -8.68 -0.33
CA SER A 177 25.73 -9.69 -0.60
C SER A 177 25.13 -11.10 -0.55
N PRO A 178 25.62 -12.03 -1.39
CA PRO A 178 25.07 -13.38 -1.45
C PRO A 178 25.45 -14.18 -0.20
N THR A 179 24.56 -15.09 0.22
CA THR A 179 24.86 -16.12 1.22
C THR A 179 25.36 -17.40 0.55
N LYS A 180 25.43 -18.50 1.31
CA LYS A 180 25.72 -19.84 0.77
C LYS A 180 24.62 -20.36 -0.16
N GLU A 181 23.39 -19.87 -0.02
CA GLU A 181 22.22 -20.26 -0.83
C GLU A 181 21.58 -19.01 -1.45
N PRO A 182 22.20 -18.41 -2.50
CA PRO A 182 21.79 -17.11 -3.05
C PRO A 182 20.39 -17.08 -3.67
N SER A 183 19.82 -18.25 -3.98
CA SER A 183 18.46 -18.41 -4.49
C SER A 183 17.40 -18.29 -3.40
N LEU A 184 17.78 -18.44 -2.13
CA LEU A 184 16.88 -18.44 -0.97
C LEU A 184 17.18 -17.33 0.03
N SER A 185 18.41 -16.82 0.06
CA SER A 185 18.81 -15.82 1.05
C SER A 185 19.93 -14.91 0.55
N PHE A 186 19.98 -13.72 1.12
CA PHE A 186 21.04 -12.74 0.93
C PHE A 186 21.21 -11.93 2.22
N VAL A 187 22.37 -11.30 2.38
CA VAL A 187 22.61 -10.36 3.46
C VAL A 187 22.24 -8.97 2.97
N LEU A 188 21.37 -8.28 3.70
CA LEU A 188 20.99 -6.90 3.45
C LEU A 188 21.69 -5.97 4.45
N GLY A 189 22.61 -5.15 3.96
CA GLY A 189 23.26 -4.10 4.74
C GLY A 189 22.49 -2.78 4.59
N VAL A 190 22.04 -2.22 5.71
CA VAL A 190 21.32 -0.94 5.77
C VAL A 190 22.13 0.09 6.54
N SER A 191 22.51 1.18 5.88
CA SER A 191 23.27 2.27 6.49
C SER A 191 22.39 3.50 6.65
N VAL A 192 21.90 3.74 7.86
CA VAL A 192 21.07 4.92 8.17
C VAL A 192 21.98 6.11 8.52
N PRO A 193 21.94 7.24 7.79
CA PRO A 193 22.74 8.41 8.13
C PRO A 193 22.28 9.00 9.48
N PRO A 194 23.17 9.66 10.24
CA PRO A 194 22.77 10.35 11.46
C PRO A 194 21.77 11.46 11.14
N THR A 195 20.51 11.32 11.58
CA THR A 195 19.49 12.36 11.45
C THR A 195 19.30 13.09 12.78
N THR A 196 18.97 14.38 12.71
CA THR A 196 18.72 15.23 13.89
C THR A 196 17.32 15.04 14.49
N GLU A 197 16.43 14.31 13.79
CA GLU A 197 15.07 14.00 14.22
C GLU A 197 14.85 12.49 14.17
N GLY A 198 14.13 11.94 15.15
CA GLY A 198 13.75 10.53 15.23
C GLY A 198 12.79 10.14 14.11
N MET A 199 13.31 9.99 12.90
CA MET A 199 12.54 9.62 11.72
C MET A 199 12.37 8.12 11.62
N ALA A 200 11.12 7.67 11.53
CA ALA A 200 10.79 6.32 11.09
C ALA A 200 11.00 6.22 9.56
N CYS A 201 11.65 5.15 9.11
CA CYS A 201 11.73 4.78 7.71
C CYS A 201 11.69 3.26 7.60
N TYR A 202 11.29 2.77 6.43
CA TYR A 202 11.29 1.34 6.14
C TYR A 202 11.77 1.08 4.71
N LEU A 203 12.17 -0.16 4.47
CA LEU A 203 12.48 -0.71 3.16
C LEU A 203 11.39 -1.72 2.83
N ARG A 204 11.06 -1.87 1.55
CA ARG A 204 10.17 -2.93 1.10
C ARG A 204 10.69 -3.53 -0.20
N THR A 205 10.22 -4.73 -0.53
CA THR A 205 10.45 -5.29 -1.86
C THR A 205 9.75 -4.44 -2.91
N GLN A 206 10.35 -4.41 -4.11
CA GLN A 206 9.73 -3.84 -5.29
C GLN A 206 8.54 -4.70 -5.69
N GLU A 207 8.75 -6.02 -5.71
CA GLU A 207 7.77 -6.99 -6.17
C GLU A 207 6.72 -7.25 -5.08
N ALA A 208 5.46 -7.40 -5.51
CA ALA A 208 4.36 -7.79 -4.66
C ALA A 208 4.40 -9.29 -4.29
N ILE A 209 3.74 -9.66 -3.19
CA ILE A 209 3.52 -11.07 -2.87
C ILE A 209 2.58 -11.67 -3.93
N PRO A 210 2.95 -12.78 -4.59
CA PRO A 210 2.14 -13.39 -5.63
C PRO A 210 0.68 -13.65 -5.19
N PRO A 211 -0.30 -13.44 -6.07
CA PRO A 211 -1.72 -13.44 -5.71
C PRO A 211 -2.31 -14.84 -5.58
N ASP A 212 -1.65 -15.87 -6.12
CA ASP A 212 -2.07 -17.27 -6.04
C ASP A 212 -1.63 -17.98 -4.75
N LEU A 213 -0.85 -17.32 -3.91
CA LEU A 213 -0.38 -17.88 -2.66
C LEU A 213 -1.47 -17.82 -1.59
N LYS A 214 -1.67 -18.96 -0.91
CA LYS A 214 -2.50 -19.04 0.30
C LYS A 214 -1.79 -18.53 1.53
N CYS A 215 -0.47 -18.70 1.57
CA CYS A 215 0.38 -18.25 2.65
C CYS A 215 1.68 -17.71 2.08
N PHE A 216 2.25 -16.68 2.71
CA PHE A 216 3.58 -16.18 2.41
C PHE A 216 4.34 -16.00 3.72
N TYR A 217 5.63 -16.32 3.73
CA TYR A 217 6.48 -16.27 4.92
C TYR A 217 7.91 -15.90 4.51
N TYR A 218 8.54 -15.04 5.32
CA TYR A 218 9.97 -14.79 5.26
C TYR A 218 10.52 -14.66 6.67
N GLU A 219 11.81 -14.94 6.81
CA GLU A 219 12.56 -14.75 8.05
C GLU A 219 13.84 -13.97 7.80
N ILE A 220 14.34 -13.37 8.87
CA ILE A 220 15.60 -12.64 8.89
C ILE A 220 16.40 -13.07 10.12
N GLU A 221 17.71 -13.14 9.96
CA GLU A 221 18.65 -13.25 11.07
C GLU A 221 19.18 -11.85 11.39
N VAL A 222 19.08 -11.44 12.65
CA VAL A 222 19.60 -10.14 13.09
C VAL A 222 21.11 -10.24 13.27
N LEU A 223 21.87 -9.85 12.25
CA LEU A 223 23.34 -9.90 12.31
C LEU A 223 23.92 -8.74 13.13
N HIS A 224 23.38 -7.53 12.93
CA HIS A 224 23.83 -6.31 13.60
C HIS A 224 22.68 -5.31 13.72
N VAL A 225 22.52 -4.70 14.90
CA VAL A 225 21.64 -3.54 15.11
C VAL A 225 22.37 -2.49 15.93
N SER A 226 22.12 -1.20 15.65
CA SER A 226 22.67 -0.13 16.48
C SER A 226 21.79 0.06 17.73
N ASN A 227 22.39 0.46 18.85
CA ASN A 227 21.65 0.73 20.10
C ASN A 227 20.63 1.87 19.99
N THR A 228 20.65 2.62 18.88
CA THR A 228 19.75 3.75 18.61
C THR A 228 18.72 3.44 17.52
N THR A 229 18.74 2.24 16.95
CA THR A 229 17.86 1.83 15.85
C THR A 229 16.90 0.76 16.34
N ARG A 230 15.61 0.97 16.13
CA ARG A 230 14.61 -0.09 16.29
C ARG A 230 14.50 -0.89 15.00
N CYS A 231 14.45 -2.20 15.12
CA CYS A 231 14.30 -3.10 13.99
C CYS A 231 12.85 -3.61 13.94
N VAL A 232 12.23 -3.52 12.78
CA VAL A 232 10.81 -3.83 12.56
C VAL A 232 10.65 -4.59 11.26
N PHE A 233 9.88 -5.67 11.28
CA PHE A 233 9.64 -6.53 10.12
C PHE A 233 8.16 -6.75 9.92
N GLY A 234 7.71 -6.77 8.67
CA GLY A 234 6.29 -6.94 8.42
C GLY A 234 5.92 -6.86 6.95
N PHE A 235 4.66 -6.51 6.73
CA PHE A 235 4.07 -6.37 5.41
C PHE A 235 3.37 -5.02 5.32
N CYS A 236 3.39 -4.44 4.13
CA CYS A 236 2.71 -3.19 3.85
C CYS A 236 2.17 -3.19 2.43
N GLN A 237 1.03 -2.52 2.25
CA GLN A 237 0.55 -2.12 0.94
C GLN A 237 1.41 -0.99 0.37
N ALA A 238 1.40 -0.84 -0.96
CA ALA A 238 2.21 0.16 -1.65
C ALA A 238 1.92 1.62 -1.23
N PHE A 239 0.70 1.89 -0.74
CA PHE A 239 0.26 3.22 -0.31
C PHE A 239 0.71 3.61 1.11
N VAL A 240 1.40 2.73 1.84
CA VAL A 240 1.82 3.01 3.23
C VAL A 240 2.84 4.15 3.27
N PRO A 241 2.64 5.21 4.07
CA PRO A 241 3.48 6.41 4.06
C PRO A 241 4.96 6.14 4.36
N GLN A 242 5.86 6.73 3.56
CA GLN A 242 7.33 6.52 3.62
C GLN A 242 7.99 6.82 4.98
N ARG A 243 7.38 7.71 5.79
CA ARG A 243 7.93 8.17 7.08
C ARG A 243 7.26 7.53 8.30
N SER A 244 6.84 6.28 8.15
CA SER A 244 6.15 5.55 9.21
C SER A 244 6.59 4.10 9.24
N LEU A 245 6.53 3.48 10.42
CA LEU A 245 6.86 2.08 10.55
C LEU A 245 5.65 1.22 10.12
N PRO A 246 5.89 0.09 9.43
CA PRO A 246 4.84 -0.88 9.19
C PRO A 246 4.13 -1.28 10.49
N GLY A 247 2.82 -1.47 10.41
CA GLY A 247 1.93 -1.70 11.56
C GLY A 247 1.32 -0.43 12.17
N TRP A 248 1.80 0.76 11.81
CA TRP A 248 1.21 2.03 12.27
C TRP A 248 0.16 2.62 11.32
N HIS A 249 0.01 2.05 10.13
CA HIS A 249 -0.97 2.50 9.14
C HIS A 249 -1.72 1.34 8.52
N GLU A 250 -2.95 1.64 8.12
CA GLU A 250 -3.87 0.69 7.51
C GLU A 250 -3.24 0.02 6.29
N GLY A 251 -3.54 -1.26 6.06
CA GLY A 251 -2.84 -2.04 5.05
C GLY A 251 -1.39 -2.37 5.42
N SER A 252 -1.00 -2.28 6.70
CA SER A 252 0.29 -2.77 7.16
C SER A 252 0.22 -3.44 8.53
N TRP A 253 1.12 -4.38 8.74
CA TRP A 253 1.38 -4.95 10.05
C TRP A 253 2.86 -5.23 10.23
N ALA A 254 3.33 -5.27 11.48
CA ALA A 254 4.70 -5.63 11.77
C ALA A 254 4.93 -6.22 13.15
N TYR A 255 6.00 -7.01 13.25
CA TYR A 255 6.65 -7.42 14.47
C TYR A 255 7.73 -6.39 14.83
N HIS A 256 7.55 -5.69 15.95
CA HIS A 256 8.49 -4.69 16.46
C HIS A 256 9.49 -5.34 17.42
N GLY A 257 10.77 -5.03 17.25
CA GLY A 257 11.84 -5.70 17.99
C GLY A 257 12.10 -5.18 19.40
N ASP A 258 11.67 -3.96 19.71
CA ASP A 258 11.92 -3.32 21.01
C ASP A 258 10.96 -3.76 22.12
N ASP A 259 9.68 -3.91 21.81
CA ASP A 259 8.66 -4.41 22.74
C ASP A 259 8.29 -5.87 22.47
N GLY A 260 8.61 -6.36 21.27
CA GLY A 260 8.23 -7.69 20.87
C GLY A 260 6.75 -7.82 20.56
N GLU A 261 6.06 -6.75 20.20
CA GLU A 261 4.61 -6.71 19.98
C GLU A 261 4.25 -6.77 18.49
N LEU A 262 2.99 -7.11 18.20
CA LEU A 262 2.43 -7.12 16.87
C LEU A 262 1.58 -5.86 16.65
N TYR A 263 1.98 -5.03 15.70
CA TYR A 263 1.27 -3.82 15.31
C TYR A 263 0.48 -4.07 14.03
N VAL A 264 -0.79 -3.67 13.99
CA VAL A 264 -1.71 -3.88 12.86
C VAL A 264 -2.51 -2.61 12.61
N GLU A 265 -2.40 -2.05 11.41
CA GLU A 265 -3.24 -1.03 10.78
C GLU A 265 -3.44 0.35 11.46
N GLU A 266 -3.39 0.48 12.78
CA GLU A 266 -3.69 1.76 13.45
C GLU A 266 -2.69 2.14 14.54
N GLY A 267 -1.55 1.43 14.63
CA GLY A 267 -0.46 1.77 15.54
C GLY A 267 -0.72 1.51 17.01
N TRP A 268 -1.88 0.93 17.36
CA TRP A 268 -2.10 0.37 18.69
C TRP A 268 -1.67 -1.08 18.67
N SER A 269 -0.57 -1.38 19.35
CA SER A 269 -0.27 -2.76 19.67
C SER A 269 -1.35 -3.34 20.57
N THR A 270 -1.65 -4.61 20.35
CA THR A 270 -2.32 -5.40 21.38
C THR A 270 -1.23 -6.24 22.02
N SER A 271 -0.71 -5.84 23.18
CA SER A 271 0.21 -6.68 23.94
C SER A 271 -0.44 -8.04 24.18
N ARG A 272 0.26 -9.12 23.83
CA ARG A 272 -0.22 -10.49 24.02
C ARG A 272 0.66 -11.22 25.02
N GLU A 273 0.07 -12.22 25.67
CA GLU A 273 0.83 -13.12 26.51
C GLU A 273 1.82 -13.89 25.63
N GLY A 274 3.12 -13.77 25.91
CA GLY A 274 4.17 -14.42 25.13
C GLY A 274 4.86 -13.52 24.09
N ASP A 275 4.60 -12.22 24.10
CA ASP A 275 5.35 -11.24 23.32
C ASP A 275 6.84 -11.26 23.68
N GLN A 276 7.70 -11.25 22.67
CA GLN A 276 9.15 -11.41 22.83
C GLN A 276 9.88 -10.38 21.97
N ALA A 277 10.61 -9.47 22.61
CA ALA A 277 11.58 -8.62 21.93
C ALA A 277 12.68 -9.48 21.27
N PHE A 278 13.38 -8.95 20.28
CA PHE A 278 14.47 -9.66 19.60
C PHE A 278 15.67 -8.75 19.36
N ASP A 279 16.85 -9.36 19.31
CA ASP A 279 18.12 -8.65 19.15
C ASP A 279 19.12 -9.49 18.32
N VAL A 280 20.36 -9.02 18.22
CA VAL A 280 21.45 -9.68 17.51
C VAL A 280 21.54 -11.16 17.87
N GLY A 281 21.52 -12.01 16.84
CA GLY A 281 21.58 -13.47 16.94
C GLY A 281 20.20 -14.15 16.94
N ASP A 282 19.10 -13.41 17.06
CA ASP A 282 17.76 -13.98 16.89
C ASP A 282 17.40 -14.14 15.40
N VAL A 283 16.71 -15.23 15.09
CA VAL A 283 16.02 -15.44 13.81
C VAL A 283 14.54 -15.15 14.01
N VAL A 284 14.02 -14.13 13.32
CA VAL A 284 12.61 -13.73 13.43
C VAL A 284 11.93 -13.77 12.08
N GLY A 285 10.67 -14.21 12.08
CA GLY A 285 9.91 -14.39 10.84
C GLY A 285 8.54 -13.74 10.91
N CYS A 286 8.06 -13.34 9.74
CA CYS A 286 6.73 -12.79 9.52
C CYS A 286 6.03 -13.60 8.43
N GLY A 287 4.79 -13.98 8.67
CA GLY A 287 3.98 -14.66 7.67
C GLY A 287 2.54 -14.20 7.63
N MET A 288 1.94 -14.33 6.46
CA MET A 288 0.55 -13.98 6.17
C MET A 288 -0.18 -15.23 5.68
N ASN A 289 -1.40 -15.44 6.15
CA ASN A 289 -2.34 -16.40 5.61
C ASN A 289 -3.48 -15.64 4.91
N PHE A 290 -3.49 -15.66 3.58
CA PHE A 290 -4.46 -14.93 2.76
C PHE A 290 -5.86 -15.56 2.79
N GLU A 291 -6.00 -16.84 3.15
CA GLU A 291 -7.31 -17.49 3.31
C GLU A 291 -8.06 -16.99 4.56
N THR A 292 -7.32 -16.59 5.60
CA THR A 292 -7.87 -16.14 6.88
C THR A 292 -7.62 -14.65 7.15
N GLY A 293 -6.89 -13.99 6.25
CA GLY A 293 -6.28 -12.66 6.42
C GLY A 293 -5.11 -12.62 7.41
N LYS A 294 -4.90 -13.64 8.24
CA LYS A 294 -4.11 -13.50 9.47
C LYS A 294 -2.60 -13.37 9.27
N GLY A 295 -2.01 -12.37 9.91
CA GLY A 295 -0.57 -12.29 10.15
C GLY A 295 -0.13 -13.12 11.36
N TYR A 296 1.07 -13.70 11.28
CA TYR A 296 1.72 -14.45 12.36
C TYR A 296 3.23 -14.21 12.35
N ARG A 297 3.87 -14.48 13.49
CA ARG A 297 5.30 -14.24 13.70
C ARG A 297 5.99 -15.38 14.42
N THR A 298 7.27 -15.54 14.13
CA THR A 298 8.13 -16.58 14.73
C THR A 298 9.38 -15.96 15.32
N LYS A 299 9.92 -16.59 16.36
CA LYS A 299 11.25 -16.30 16.89
C LYS A 299 11.98 -17.60 17.18
N ASN A 300 13.19 -17.76 16.64
CA ASN A 300 14.06 -18.92 16.84
C ASN A 300 13.35 -20.26 16.62
N GLY A 301 12.56 -20.35 15.54
CA GLY A 301 11.78 -21.54 15.18
C GLY A 301 10.48 -21.75 15.98
N VAL A 302 10.14 -20.86 16.91
CA VAL A 302 8.91 -20.93 17.73
C VAL A 302 7.87 -19.94 17.21
N LEU A 303 6.65 -20.41 16.97
CA LEU A 303 5.49 -19.58 16.66
C LEU A 303 5.02 -18.85 17.93
N LEU A 304 4.90 -17.52 17.88
CA LEU A 304 4.60 -16.72 19.08
C LEU A 304 3.09 -16.48 19.28
N ASP A 305 2.36 -15.93 18.30
CA ASP A 305 0.88 -15.99 18.26
C ASP A 305 0.30 -15.49 16.92
N SER A 306 -0.98 -15.82 16.64
CA SER A 306 -1.74 -15.47 15.42
C SER A 306 -2.89 -14.48 15.72
N GLY A 307 -2.90 -13.31 15.07
CA GLY A 307 -4.00 -12.32 15.21
C GLY A 307 -5.05 -12.48 14.11
N LYS A 308 -6.35 -12.22 14.38
CA LYS A 308 -7.38 -12.08 13.32
C LYS A 308 -7.10 -10.81 12.50
N PHE A 309 -7.19 -10.91 11.18
CA PHE A 309 -7.10 -9.79 10.24
C PHE A 309 -8.36 -9.82 9.37
N ALA A 310 -8.81 -8.66 8.90
CA ALA A 310 -9.74 -8.58 7.77
C ALA A 310 -8.87 -8.31 6.54
N ALA A 311 -8.84 -9.28 5.62
CA ALA A 311 -8.17 -9.14 4.32
C ALA A 311 -8.80 -8.02 3.49
#